data_AF-A0A534YKT4-F1
#
_entry.id   AF-A0A534YKT4-F1
#
_cell.length_a   1.000
_cell.length_b   1.000
_cell.length_c   1.000
_cell.angle_alpha   90.00
_cell.angle_beta   90.00
_cell.angle_gamma   90.00
#
_symmetry.space_group_name_H-M   'P 1'
#
loop_
_entity.id
_entity.type
_entity.pdbx_description
1 polymer ?
#
loop_
_entity_poly.entity_id
_entity_poly.type
_entity_poly.pdbx_seq_one_letter_code
_entity_poly.pdbx_strand_id
1 'polypeptide(L)'
;MRELERAASAPDERQALDLAEAHGEREAAHEVAGIAQQWTRDLLVCQAGGAVDANELGELAQKVASQNPPGRLLEQAAACADALEALDQNGNGRLQLERLLLRMREMRRG
;
A
#
# COMPACT_ATOMS: atom_id res chain seq x y z
N MET A 1 7.71 11.73 5.72
CA MET A 1 6.74 12.53 4.94
C MET A 1 7.22 12.77 3.50
N ARG A 2 8.36 13.43 3.25
CA ARG A 2 8.88 13.68 1.88
C ARG A 2 9.16 12.44 1.01
N GLU A 3 9.57 11.33 1.61
CA GLU A 3 9.85 10.10 0.85
C GLU A 3 8.58 9.37 0.41
N LEU A 4 7.53 9.40 1.24
CA LEU A 4 6.21 8.88 0.93
C LEU A 4 5.53 9.66 -0.21
N GLU A 5 5.62 10.99 -0.20
CA GLU A 5 5.12 11.84 -1.28
C GLU A 5 5.85 11.56 -2.61
N ARG A 6 7.17 11.31 -2.55
CA ARG A 6 7.94 10.88 -3.74
C ARG A 6 7.52 9.50 -4.24
N ALA A 7 7.34 8.53 -3.35
CA ALA A 7 6.88 7.20 -3.72
C ALA A 7 5.48 7.21 -4.34
N ALA A 8 4.56 8.02 -3.79
CA ALA A 8 3.21 8.21 -4.32
C ALA A 8 3.19 8.94 -5.68
N SER A 9 4.21 9.76 -5.96
CA SER A 9 4.38 10.51 -7.22
C SER A 9 5.27 9.77 -8.23
N ALA A 10 5.76 8.58 -7.90
CA ALA A 10 6.72 7.85 -8.72
C ALA A 10 6.06 7.36 -10.02
N PRO A 11 6.66 7.63 -11.19
CA PRO A 11 6.07 7.27 -12.49
C PRO A 11 6.13 5.76 -12.80
N ASP A 12 6.91 4.97 -12.04
CA ASP A 12 7.09 3.54 -12.25
C ASP A 12 7.25 2.78 -10.92
N GLU A 13 6.76 1.54 -10.89
CA GLU A 13 6.83 0.60 -9.75
C GLU A 13 8.26 0.34 -9.29
N ARG A 14 9.22 0.53 -10.21
CA ARG A 14 10.64 0.39 -9.98
C ARG A 14 11.19 1.41 -8.97
N GLN A 15 10.69 2.64 -8.94
CA GLN A 15 11.12 3.63 -7.95
C GLN A 15 10.52 3.40 -6.56
N ALA A 16 9.31 2.83 -6.48
CA ALA A 16 8.74 2.36 -5.22
C ALA A 16 9.53 1.15 -4.67
N LEU A 17 9.99 0.27 -5.57
CA LEU A 17 10.90 -0.82 -5.27
C LEU A 17 12.29 -0.33 -4.85
N ASP A 18 12.87 0.67 -5.53
CA ASP A 18 14.16 1.25 -5.16
C ASP A 18 14.12 1.88 -3.75
N LEU A 19 12.97 2.44 -3.35
CA LEU A 19 12.74 2.97 -2.00
C LEU A 19 12.62 1.84 -0.95
N ALA A 20 11.97 0.74 -1.31
CA ALA A 20 11.91 -0.49 -0.52
C ALA A 20 13.29 -1.17 -0.38
N GLU A 21 14.11 -1.13 -1.44
CA GLU A 21 15.49 -1.62 -1.44
C GLU A 21 16.42 -0.75 -0.58
N ALA A 22 16.24 0.58 -0.60
CA ALA A 22 17.02 1.52 0.20
C ALA A 22 16.84 1.33 1.72
N HIS A 23 15.66 0.83 2.12
CA HIS A 23 15.29 0.63 3.52
C HIS A 23 15.33 -0.85 3.93
N GLY A 24 16.16 -1.69 3.32
CA GLY A 24 16.18 -3.17 3.44
C GLY A 24 16.45 -3.80 4.83
N GLU A 25 15.82 -3.33 5.89
CA GLU A 25 15.61 -4.02 7.15
C GLU A 25 14.15 -4.51 7.22
N ARG A 26 13.93 -5.71 7.79
CA ARG A 26 12.60 -6.33 7.95
C ARG A 26 11.59 -5.38 8.59
N GLU A 27 12.04 -4.55 9.53
CA GLU A 27 11.22 -3.56 10.23
C GLU A 27 10.70 -2.47 9.29
N ALA A 28 11.53 -1.95 8.40
CA ALA A 28 11.08 -0.95 7.44
C ALA A 28 10.16 -1.56 6.36
N ALA A 29 10.40 -2.82 5.96
CA ALA A 29 9.45 -3.53 5.11
C ALA A 29 8.09 -3.72 5.80
N HIS A 30 8.10 -3.99 7.09
CA HIS A 30 6.90 -4.08 7.90
C HIS A 30 6.19 -2.71 8.02
N GLU A 31 6.95 -1.63 8.19
CA GLU A 31 6.40 -0.27 8.23
C GLU A 31 5.73 0.12 6.89
N VAL A 32 6.38 -0.15 5.76
CA VAL A 32 5.82 0.11 4.42
C VAL A 32 4.55 -0.69 4.18
N ALA A 33 4.56 -2.00 4.48
CA ALA A 33 3.38 -2.85 4.33
C ALA A 33 2.24 -2.41 5.27
N GLY A 34 2.57 -1.97 6.49
CA GLY A 34 1.61 -1.43 7.45
C GLY A 34 0.96 -0.13 6.99
N ILE A 35 1.74 0.81 6.45
CA ILE A 35 1.22 2.06 5.87
C ILE A 35 0.30 1.75 4.69
N ALA A 36 0.71 0.84 3.80
CA ALA A 36 -0.13 0.42 2.68
C ALA A 36 -1.46 -0.20 3.15
N GLN A 37 -1.42 -1.05 4.19
CA GLN A 37 -2.62 -1.65 4.77
C GLN A 37 -3.55 -0.61 5.41
N GLN A 38 -3.00 0.36 6.16
CA GLN A 38 -3.78 1.43 6.77
C GLN A 38 -4.46 2.28 5.71
N TRP A 39 -3.70 2.71 4.69
CA TRP A 39 -4.25 3.46 3.57
C TRP A 39 -5.36 2.71 2.84
N THR A 40 -5.20 1.41 2.56
CA THR A 40 -6.25 0.61 1.94
C THR A 40 -7.52 0.53 2.80
N ARG A 41 -7.38 0.44 4.13
CA ARG A 41 -8.53 0.53 5.05
C ARG A 41 -9.24 1.87 4.97
N ASP A 42 -8.49 2.97 4.93
CA ASP A 42 -9.04 4.32 4.82
C ASP A 42 -9.84 4.49 3.52
N LEU A 43 -9.34 3.95 2.40
CA LEU A 43 -10.07 3.92 1.12
C LEU A 43 -11.38 3.12 1.21
N LEU A 44 -11.36 1.97 1.89
CA LEU A 44 -12.57 1.15 2.11
C LEU A 44 -13.60 1.89 2.98
N VAL A 45 -13.15 2.59 4.01
CA VAL A 45 -14.02 3.44 4.85
C VAL A 45 -14.66 4.56 4.00
N CYS A 46 -13.87 5.25 3.18
CA CYS A 46 -14.38 6.26 2.24
C CYS A 46 -15.43 5.68 1.27
N GLN A 47 -15.19 4.49 0.72
CA GLN A 47 -16.16 3.85 -0.16
C GLN A 47 -17.49 3.54 0.53
N ALA A 48 -17.44 3.16 1.80
CA ALA A 48 -18.63 2.91 2.61
C ALA A 48 -19.35 4.20 3.03
N GLY A 49 -18.87 5.38 2.60
CA GLY A 49 -19.43 6.68 2.98
C GLY A 49 -18.96 7.18 4.35
N GLY A 50 -17.96 6.51 4.94
CA GLY A 50 -17.31 6.96 6.17
C GLY A 50 -16.32 8.10 5.92
N ALA A 51 -16.05 8.86 6.97
CA ALA A 51 -15.01 9.88 6.97
C ALA A 51 -13.72 9.30 7.58
N VAL A 52 -12.58 9.66 6.99
CA VAL A 52 -11.25 9.35 7.52
C VAL A 52 -10.69 10.63 8.12
N ASP A 53 -10.14 10.53 9.33
CA ASP A 53 -9.70 11.68 10.11
C ASP A 53 -8.29 12.10 9.68
N ALA A 54 -8.18 12.77 8.53
CA ALA A 54 -6.88 13.23 8.01
C ALA A 54 -7.03 14.33 6.93
N ASN A 55 -7.15 15.61 7.31
CA ASN A 55 -7.01 16.83 6.47
C ASN A 55 -6.94 16.61 4.93
N GLU A 56 -5.80 16.88 4.28
CA GLU A 56 -5.61 16.79 2.82
C GLU A 56 -5.64 15.35 2.28
N LEU A 57 -5.43 14.35 3.15
CA LEU A 57 -5.44 12.94 2.76
C LEU A 57 -6.86 12.38 2.63
N GLY A 58 -7.85 12.95 3.32
CA GLY A 58 -9.25 12.52 3.26
C GLY A 58 -9.87 12.76 1.89
N GLU A 59 -9.62 13.93 1.29
CA GLU A 59 -10.08 14.23 -0.08
C GLU A 59 -9.41 13.32 -1.12
N LEU A 60 -8.09 13.09 -0.96
CA LEU A 60 -7.35 12.15 -1.80
C LEU A 60 -7.89 10.72 -1.65
N ALA A 61 -8.16 10.28 -0.41
CA ALA A 61 -8.70 8.97 -0.12
C ALA A 61 -10.07 8.80 -0.77
N GLN A 62 -10.94 9.80 -0.67
CA GLN A 62 -12.28 9.74 -1.27
C GLN A 62 -12.21 9.71 -2.80
N LYS A 63 -11.33 10.52 -3.40
CA LYS A 63 -11.06 10.49 -4.85
C LYS A 63 -10.56 9.11 -5.30
N VAL A 64 -9.53 8.57 -4.65
CA VAL A 64 -8.94 7.27 -5.00
C VAL A 64 -9.95 6.13 -4.77
N ALA A 65 -10.72 6.18 -3.68
CA ALA A 65 -11.77 5.23 -3.37
C ALA A 65 -12.84 5.19 -4.48
N SER A 66 -13.28 6.35 -4.99
CA SER A 66 -14.26 6.43 -6.08
C SER A 66 -13.77 5.87 -7.42
N GLN A 67 -12.46 5.79 -7.63
CA GLN A 67 -11.84 5.32 -8.88
C GLN A 67 -11.53 3.82 -8.89
N ASN A 68 -11.68 3.15 -7.75
CA ASN A 68 -11.39 1.73 -7.61
C ASN A 68 -12.67 0.98 -7.22
N PRO A 69 -12.92 -0.22 -7.73
CA PRO A 69 -14.04 -1.03 -7.24
C PRO A 69 -13.72 -1.60 -5.84
N PRO A 70 -14.72 -1.78 -4.95
CA PRO A 70 -14.52 -2.32 -3.60
C PRO A 70 -13.74 -3.65 -3.59
N GLY A 71 -14.03 -4.54 -4.54
CA GLY A 71 -13.35 -5.83 -4.68
C GLY A 71 -11.83 -5.68 -4.84
N ARG A 72 -11.37 -4.70 -5.62
CA ARG A 72 -9.94 -4.43 -5.81
C ARG A 72 -9.27 -3.95 -4.53
N LEU A 73 -9.95 -3.10 -3.75
CA LEU A 73 -9.45 -2.63 -2.47
C LEU A 73 -9.40 -3.76 -1.43
N LEU A 74 -10.35 -4.69 -1.45
CA LEU A 74 -10.34 -5.89 -0.61
C LEU A 74 -9.19 -6.83 -0.98
N GLU A 75 -8.95 -7.06 -2.27
CA GLU A 75 -7.80 -7.85 -2.74
C GLU A 75 -6.46 -7.20 -2.36
N GLN A 76 -6.37 -5.87 -2.44
CA GLN A 76 -5.20 -5.14 -1.97
C GLN A 76 -5.00 -5.27 -0.45
N ALA A 77 -6.06 -5.20 0.33
CA ALA A 77 -6.00 -5.38 1.78
C ALA A 77 -5.49 -6.80 2.15
N ALA A 78 -5.96 -7.82 1.43
CA ALA A 78 -5.49 -9.19 1.59
C ALA A 78 -3.99 -9.33 1.26
N ALA A 79 -3.54 -8.77 0.14
CA ALA A 79 -2.12 -8.80 -0.24
C ALA A 79 -1.21 -8.12 0.81
N CYS A 80 -1.66 -6.99 1.39
CA CYS A 80 -0.93 -6.35 2.49
C CYS A 80 -0.87 -7.23 3.74
N ALA A 81 -1.96 -7.92 4.09
CA ALA A 81 -2.00 -8.83 5.23
C ALA A 81 -1.06 -10.02 5.05
N ASP A 82 -1.05 -10.65 3.87
CA ASP A 82 -0.15 -11.76 3.54
C ASP A 82 1.33 -11.34 3.65
N ALA A 83 1.66 -10.13 3.18
CA ALA A 83 3.02 -9.59 3.27
C ALA A 83 3.43 -9.34 4.73
N LEU A 84 2.56 -8.75 5.56
CA LEU A 84 2.81 -8.53 6.98
C LEU A 84 3.00 -9.85 7.73
N GLU A 85 2.12 -10.82 7.52
CA GLU A 85 2.23 -12.14 8.14
C GLU A 85 3.57 -12.82 7.77
N ALA A 86 3.97 -12.75 6.50
CA ALA A 86 5.25 -13.30 6.07
C ALA A 86 6.44 -12.59 6.73
N LEU A 87 6.37 -11.27 6.94
CA LEU A 87 7.42 -10.49 7.63
C LEU A 87 7.50 -10.82 9.13
N ASP A 88 6.35 -11.05 9.78
CA ASP A 88 6.27 -11.51 11.16
C ASP A 88 6.89 -12.90 11.35
N GLN A 89 6.75 -13.76 10.34
CA GLN A 89 7.33 -15.11 10.30
C GLN A 89 8.82 -15.12 9.85
N ASN A 90 9.55 -14.01 10.03
CA ASN A 90 10.95 -13.83 9.63
C ASN A 90 11.19 -13.93 8.11
N GLY A 91 10.19 -13.59 7.30
CA GLY A 91 10.33 -13.50 5.85
C GLY A 91 11.32 -12.41 5.43
N ASN A 92 11.92 -12.59 4.26
CA ASN A 92 12.82 -11.61 3.68
C ASN A 92 12.05 -10.33 3.29
N GLY A 93 12.44 -9.19 3.90
CA GLY A 93 11.80 -7.88 3.70
C GLY A 93 11.59 -7.50 2.24
N ARG A 94 12.69 -7.51 1.48
CA ARG A 94 12.69 -7.17 0.06
C ARG A 94 11.76 -8.07 -0.76
N LEU A 95 11.84 -9.38 -0.56
CA LEU A 95 11.01 -10.34 -1.30
C LEU A 95 9.51 -10.12 -1.04
N GLN A 96 9.11 -9.84 0.21
CA GLN A 96 7.70 -9.62 0.51
C GLN A 96 7.19 -8.29 -0.09
N LEU A 97 8.01 -7.23 -0.08
CA LEU A 97 7.65 -5.98 -0.74
C LEU A 97 7.56 -6.13 -2.27
N GLU A 98 8.50 -6.86 -2.89
CA GLU A 98 8.45 -7.17 -4.32
C GLU A 98 7.16 -7.90 -4.69
N ARG A 99 6.78 -8.92 -3.93
CA ARG A 99 5.52 -9.66 -4.12
C ARG A 99 4.29 -8.78 -3.97
N LEU A 100 4.27 -7.95 -2.92
CA LEU A 100 3.18 -7.01 -2.66
C LEU A 100 2.98 -6.04 -3.84
N LEU A 101 4.06 -5.40 -4.30
CA LEU A 101 4.01 -4.42 -5.37
C LEU A 101 3.63 -5.05 -6.72
N LEU A 102 4.15 -6.25 -7.02
CA LEU A 102 3.73 -7.00 -8.21
C LEU A 102 2.25 -7.35 -8.16
N ARG A 103 1.74 -7.80 -7.01
CA ARG A 103 0.31 -8.11 -6.85
C ARG A 103 -0.56 -6.87 -7.06
N MET A 104 -0.18 -5.73 -6.48
CA MET A 104 -0.87 -4.45 -6.66
C MET A 104 -0.89 -3.99 -8.13
N ARG A 105 0.18 -4.26 -8.88
CA ARG A 105 0.23 -3.99 -10.32
C ARG A 105 -0.75 -4.85 -11.11
N GLU A 106 -0.79 -6.15 -10.85
CA GLU A 106 -1.68 -7.08 -11.54
C GLU A 106 -3.15 -6.66 -11.37
N MET A 107 -3.52 -6.27 -10.15
CA MET A 107 -4.86 -5.77 -9.82
C MET A 107 -5.27 -4.50 -10.58
N ARG A 108 -4.31 -3.66 -10.99
CA ARG A 108 -4.57 -2.45 -11.81
C ARG A 108 -4.77 -2.76 -13.29
N ARG A 109 -4.29 -3.90 -13.77
CA ARG A 109 -4.35 -4.32 -15.18
C ARG A 109 -5.58 -5.18 -15.50
N GLY A 110 -6.17 -5.82 -14.48
CA GLY A 110 -7.47 -6.49 -14.55
C GLY A 110 -8.62 -5.52 -14.29
#